data_AF-A0A8T5MSM5-F1
#
_entry.id   AF-A0A8T5MSM5-F1
#
_cell.length_a   1.000
_cell.length_b   1.000
_cell.length_c   1.000
_cell.angle_alpha   90.00
_cell.angle_beta   90.00
_cell.angle_gamma   90.00
#
_symmetry.space_group_name_H-M   'P 1'
#
loop_
_entity.id
_entity.type
_entity.pdbx_description
1 polymer ?
#
loop_
_entity_poly.entity_id
_entity_poly.type
_entity_poly.pdbx_seq_one_letter_code
_entity_poly.pdbx_strand_id
1 'polypeptide(L)'
;MNPTHIARCAQLAMILEVSATPKPGNVDRDHDFDDTKYEHFLASATGAGPVFERAAIAQKDMGSSIRESAEESVRWQSGGNTHFGAFLLLVPLVMAAGNDDIKSVTEIVQDTSVEDAVELYKAFQCVEVHVRDVKDLSIDDPNSINELRRRGLTLYDVMRISAGYDAIAHEWISGFQRAFKGA
;
A
#
# COMPACT_ATOMS: atom_id res chain seq x y z
N MET A 1 14.04 14.08 6.55
CA MET A 1 14.86 13.82 5.34
C MET A 1 14.24 14.61 4.18
N ASN A 2 14.95 14.85 3.08
CA ASN A 2 14.33 15.53 1.93
C ASN A 2 13.15 14.67 1.39
N PRO A 3 11.91 15.20 1.26
CA PRO A 3 10.75 14.45 0.75
C PRO A 3 10.98 13.76 -0.60
N THR A 4 11.64 14.44 -1.54
CA THR A 4 12.02 13.88 -2.84
C THR A 4 12.96 12.68 -2.67
N HIS A 5 13.87 12.71 -1.70
CA HIS A 5 14.77 11.59 -1.44
C HIS A 5 14.00 10.38 -0.89
N ILE A 6 13.12 10.59 0.08
CA ILE A 6 12.25 9.54 0.64
C ILE A 6 11.41 8.90 -0.47
N ALA A 7 10.78 9.71 -1.32
CA ALA A 7 9.97 9.24 -2.43
C ALA A 7 10.77 8.39 -3.43
N ARG A 8 11.99 8.84 -3.78
CA ARG A 8 12.89 8.07 -4.65
C ARG A 8 13.33 6.76 -4.03
N CYS A 9 13.53 6.70 -2.71
CA CYS A 9 13.81 5.44 -2.01
C CYS A 9 12.64 4.46 -2.12
N ALA A 10 11.41 4.93 -1.89
CA ALA A 10 10.21 4.09 -2.03
C ALA A 10 10.01 3.61 -3.47
N GLN A 11 10.15 4.50 -4.45
CA GLN A 11 10.08 4.14 -5.88
C GLN A 11 11.18 3.15 -6.27
N LEU A 12 12.42 3.35 -5.82
CA LEU A 12 13.52 2.43 -6.08
C LEU A 12 13.27 1.06 -5.45
N ALA A 13 12.71 1.00 -4.23
CA ALA A 13 12.35 -0.25 -3.59
C ALA A 13 11.35 -1.06 -4.43
N MET A 14 10.33 -0.42 -4.99
CA MET A 14 9.37 -1.07 -5.90
C MET A 14 10.04 -1.56 -7.19
N ILE A 15 10.92 -0.76 -7.80
CA ILE A 15 11.64 -1.15 -9.01
C ILE A 15 12.54 -2.36 -8.74
N LEU A 16 13.27 -2.36 -7.62
CA LEU A 16 14.13 -3.47 -7.21
C LEU A 16 13.32 -4.74 -6.93
N GLU A 17 12.11 -4.61 -6.38
CA GLU A 17 11.23 -5.72 -6.06
C GLU A 17 10.80 -6.51 -7.30
N VAL A 18 10.44 -5.84 -8.41
CA VAL A 18 10.12 -6.52 -9.67
C VAL A 18 11.38 -6.91 -10.46
N SER A 19 12.51 -6.23 -10.22
CA SER A 19 13.79 -6.55 -10.88
C SER A 19 14.50 -7.76 -10.28
N ALA A 20 14.02 -8.29 -9.14
CA ALA A 20 14.58 -9.48 -8.51
C ALA A 20 14.21 -10.73 -9.33
N THR A 21 15.21 -11.47 -9.80
CA THR A 21 15.00 -12.69 -10.59
C THR A 21 15.77 -13.87 -9.99
N PRO A 22 15.12 -15.02 -9.75
CA PRO A 22 13.69 -15.28 -9.92
C PRO A 22 12.84 -14.69 -8.78
N LYS A 23 11.62 -14.25 -9.08
CA LYS A 23 10.60 -13.88 -8.10
C LYS A 23 9.56 -15.00 -8.00
N PRO A 24 9.50 -15.73 -6.88
CA PRO A 24 8.62 -16.89 -6.78
C PRO A 24 7.14 -16.52 -6.93
N GLY A 25 6.50 -17.06 -7.96
CA GLY A 25 5.04 -16.98 -8.15
C GLY A 25 4.51 -15.61 -8.55
N ASN A 26 5.36 -14.71 -9.06
CA ASN A 26 4.96 -13.37 -9.51
C ASN A 26 5.78 -12.92 -10.72
N VAL A 27 5.40 -11.80 -11.33
CA VAL A 27 6.11 -11.20 -12.48
C VAL A 27 7.52 -10.76 -12.09
N ASP A 28 8.50 -11.12 -12.91
CA ASP A 28 9.88 -10.62 -12.85
C ASP A 28 10.42 -10.35 -14.26
N ARG A 29 11.71 -10.03 -14.37
CA ARG A 29 12.37 -9.72 -15.66
C ARG A 29 12.23 -10.83 -16.71
N ASP A 30 12.22 -12.09 -16.31
CA ASP A 30 12.23 -13.26 -17.19
C ASP A 30 10.88 -14.02 -17.18
N HIS A 31 9.89 -13.54 -16.42
CA HIS A 31 8.58 -14.16 -16.28
C HIS A 31 7.44 -13.14 -16.23
N ASP A 32 6.62 -13.12 -17.28
CA ASP A 32 5.37 -12.35 -17.37
C ASP A 32 4.14 -13.24 -17.16
N PHE A 33 3.01 -12.62 -16.80
CA PHE A 33 1.67 -13.18 -17.00
C PHE A 33 1.07 -12.67 -18.33
N ASP A 34 -0.04 -13.27 -18.76
CA ASP A 34 -0.69 -12.91 -20.03
C ASP A 34 -1.06 -11.41 -20.09
N ASP A 35 -1.62 -10.90 -18.98
CA ASP A 35 -2.13 -9.53 -18.89
C ASP A 35 -1.21 -8.59 -18.09
N THR A 36 -0.25 -9.13 -17.31
CA THR A 36 0.62 -8.34 -16.43
C THR A 36 2.09 -8.62 -16.72
N LYS A 37 2.86 -7.57 -17.01
CA LYS A 37 4.26 -7.67 -17.45
C LYS A 37 5.19 -6.82 -16.61
N TYR A 38 6.49 -7.11 -16.69
CA TYR A 38 7.54 -6.36 -16.01
C TYR A 38 7.43 -4.84 -16.22
N GLU A 39 7.15 -4.37 -17.44
CA GLU A 39 7.02 -2.94 -17.75
C GLU A 39 5.83 -2.28 -17.04
N HIS A 40 4.76 -3.03 -16.76
CA HIS A 40 3.62 -2.50 -16.00
C HIS A 40 4.04 -2.16 -14.57
N PHE A 41 4.88 -2.99 -13.93
CA PHE A 41 5.44 -2.68 -12.62
C PHE A 41 6.35 -1.45 -12.67
N LEU A 42 7.22 -1.31 -13.68
CA LEU A 42 8.07 -0.13 -13.82
C LEU A 42 7.26 1.17 -13.99
N ALA A 43 6.21 1.13 -14.81
CA ALA A 43 5.31 2.25 -15.01
C ALA A 43 4.53 2.60 -13.74
N SER A 44 4.02 1.59 -13.02
CA SER A 44 3.35 1.73 -11.72
C SER A 44 4.24 2.40 -10.67
N ALA A 45 5.50 1.94 -10.51
CA ALA A 45 6.46 2.53 -9.60
C ALA A 45 6.78 3.99 -9.95
N THR A 46 6.90 4.29 -11.25
CA THR A 46 7.18 5.64 -11.74
C THR A 46 6.01 6.59 -11.47
N GLY A 47 4.77 6.16 -11.70
CA GLY A 47 3.56 6.95 -11.45
C GLY A 47 3.34 7.26 -9.96
N ALA A 48 3.70 6.33 -9.06
CA ALA A 48 3.52 6.52 -7.62
C ALA A 48 4.52 7.51 -6.98
N GLY A 49 5.68 7.77 -7.60
CA GLY A 49 6.74 8.62 -7.06
C GLY A 49 6.27 9.98 -6.53
N PRO A 50 5.55 10.79 -7.32
CA PRO A 50 5.00 12.07 -6.86
C PRO A 50 4.00 11.95 -5.70
N VAL A 51 3.30 10.82 -5.56
CA VAL A 51 2.38 10.57 -4.43
C VAL A 51 3.19 10.34 -3.16
N PHE A 52 4.25 9.54 -3.21
CA PHE A 52 5.15 9.35 -2.07
C PHE A 52 5.81 10.65 -1.61
N GLU A 53 6.17 11.54 -2.53
CA GLU A 53 6.76 12.83 -2.16
C GLU A 53 5.76 13.71 -1.38
N ARG A 54 4.48 13.71 -1.76
CA ARG A 54 3.43 14.38 -0.99
C ARG A 54 3.19 13.70 0.36
N ALA A 55 3.16 12.38 0.39
CA ALA A 55 2.98 11.61 1.63
C ALA A 55 4.13 11.86 2.63
N ALA A 56 5.36 12.07 2.16
CA ALA A 56 6.50 12.43 3.01
C ALA A 56 6.40 13.82 3.66
N ILE A 57 5.47 14.66 3.21
CA ILE A 57 5.20 16.01 3.77
C ILE A 57 3.94 15.97 4.65
N ALA A 58 2.99 15.11 4.32
CA ALA A 58 1.69 15.04 4.96
C ALA A 58 1.79 14.37 6.34
N GLN A 59 1.22 15.02 7.37
CA GLN A 59 1.13 14.45 8.71
C GLN A 59 -0.13 13.60 8.91
N LYS A 60 -1.10 13.73 8.00
CA LYS A 60 -2.40 13.04 7.98
C LYS A 60 -2.67 12.63 6.53
N ASP A 61 -3.73 11.87 6.27
CA ASP A 61 -4.15 11.46 4.92
C ASP A 61 -3.42 10.20 4.39
N MET A 62 -3.23 9.20 5.25
CA MET A 62 -2.60 7.92 4.89
C MET A 62 -3.46 7.14 3.89
N GLY A 63 -4.77 7.04 4.15
CA GLY A 63 -5.68 6.29 3.30
C GLY A 63 -5.80 6.89 1.89
N SER A 64 -5.86 8.21 1.78
CA SER A 64 -5.90 8.87 0.47
C SER A 64 -4.56 8.75 -0.27
N SER A 65 -3.43 8.79 0.44
CA SER A 65 -2.11 8.54 -0.16
C SER A 65 -1.99 7.12 -0.73
N ILE A 66 -2.59 6.12 -0.07
CA ILE A 66 -2.70 4.76 -0.60
C ILE A 66 -3.59 4.73 -1.84
N ARG A 67 -4.77 5.37 -1.78
CA ARG A 67 -5.70 5.44 -2.92
C ARG A 67 -5.08 6.12 -4.13
N GLU A 68 -4.49 7.30 -3.95
CA GLU A 68 -3.83 8.06 -5.03
C GLU A 68 -2.67 7.27 -5.64
N SER A 69 -1.93 6.49 -4.84
CA SER A 69 -0.88 5.60 -5.35
C SER A 69 -1.46 4.50 -6.25
N ALA A 70 -2.59 3.92 -5.86
CA ALA A 70 -3.32 2.93 -6.66
C ALA A 70 -3.89 3.55 -7.95
N GLU A 71 -4.48 4.75 -7.88
CA GLU A 71 -5.01 5.50 -9.03
C GLU A 71 -3.91 5.87 -10.03
N GLU A 72 -2.76 6.35 -9.58
CA GLU A 72 -1.62 6.64 -10.46
C GLU A 72 -1.05 5.35 -11.06
N SER A 73 -0.98 4.26 -10.30
CA SER A 73 -0.60 2.96 -10.85
C SER A 73 -1.47 2.55 -12.03
N VAL A 74 -2.80 2.66 -11.94
CA VAL A 74 -3.70 2.30 -13.06
C VAL A 74 -3.75 3.33 -14.18
N ARG A 75 -3.35 4.59 -13.92
CA ARG A 75 -3.23 5.62 -14.97
C ARG A 75 -2.05 5.34 -15.89
N TRP A 76 -0.95 4.79 -15.36
CA TRP A 76 0.30 4.62 -16.08
C TRP A 76 0.47 3.24 -16.75
N GLN A 77 -0.38 2.26 -16.44
CA GLN A 77 -0.35 0.92 -17.02
C GLN A 77 -1.72 0.23 -16.97
N SER A 78 -1.89 -0.84 -17.75
CA SER A 78 -3.16 -1.55 -17.91
C SER A 78 -3.14 -3.03 -17.50
N GLY A 79 -2.10 -3.49 -16.81
CA GLY A 79 -1.93 -4.87 -16.37
C GLY A 79 -2.53 -5.21 -15.00
N GLY A 80 -3.58 -4.51 -14.58
CA GLY A 80 -4.27 -4.77 -13.32
C GLY A 80 -3.45 -4.44 -12.07
N ASN A 81 -3.45 -5.36 -11.10
CA ASN A 81 -2.77 -5.20 -9.81
C ASN A 81 -1.28 -5.51 -9.90
N THR A 82 -0.46 -4.47 -9.84
CA THR A 82 1.01 -4.57 -9.80
C THR A 82 1.54 -4.41 -8.37
N HIS A 83 1.22 -3.29 -7.72
CA HIS A 83 1.89 -2.86 -6.49
C HIS A 83 0.98 -2.50 -5.31
N PHE A 84 -0.29 -2.91 -5.31
CA PHE A 84 -1.21 -2.48 -4.25
C PHE A 84 -0.69 -2.80 -2.84
N GLY A 85 -0.15 -4.01 -2.66
CA GLY A 85 0.48 -4.41 -1.40
C GLY A 85 1.73 -3.60 -1.05
N ALA A 86 2.51 -3.17 -2.03
CA ALA A 86 3.66 -2.29 -1.81
C ALA A 86 3.22 -0.90 -1.34
N PHE A 87 2.11 -0.35 -1.85
CA PHE A 87 1.57 0.93 -1.37
C PHE A 87 1.15 0.86 0.10
N LEU A 88 0.48 -0.23 0.49
CA LEU A 88 0.12 -0.49 1.88
C LEU A 88 1.33 -0.57 2.83
N LEU A 89 2.47 -1.08 2.35
CA LEU A 89 3.70 -1.15 3.15
C LEU A 89 4.48 0.17 3.16
N LEU A 90 4.62 0.81 1.99
CA LEU A 90 5.53 1.94 1.80
C LEU A 90 4.95 3.27 2.26
N VAL A 91 3.65 3.53 2.08
CA VAL A 91 3.05 4.82 2.47
C VAL A 91 3.27 5.12 3.96
N PRO A 92 3.01 4.19 4.91
CA PRO A 92 3.31 4.42 6.32
C PRO A 92 4.79 4.74 6.60
N LEU A 93 5.71 3.98 5.97
CA LEU A 93 7.15 4.16 6.13
C LEU A 93 7.62 5.52 5.56
N VAL A 94 7.06 5.93 4.42
CA VAL A 94 7.32 7.22 3.78
C VAL A 94 6.86 8.37 4.67
N MET A 95 5.66 8.30 5.24
CA MET A 95 5.15 9.30 6.18
C MET A 95 6.01 9.37 7.46
N ALA A 96 6.38 8.22 8.02
CA ALA A 96 7.26 8.16 9.20
C ALA A 96 8.66 8.75 8.93
N ALA A 97 9.26 8.42 7.79
CA ALA A 97 10.53 9.00 7.36
C ALA A 97 10.43 10.52 7.10
N GLY A 98 9.26 10.99 6.65
CA GLY A 98 8.93 12.40 6.49
C GLY A 98 8.94 13.18 7.81
N ASN A 99 8.52 12.52 8.89
CA ASN A 99 8.58 13.03 10.26
C ASN A 99 9.98 12.92 10.91
N ASP A 100 11.01 12.61 10.13
CA ASP A 100 12.39 12.41 10.61
C ASP A 100 12.57 11.26 11.62
N ASP A 101 11.57 10.39 11.75
CA ASP A 101 11.64 9.20 12.59
C ASP A 101 10.88 8.03 11.94
N ILE A 102 11.58 7.23 11.14
CA ILE A 102 10.98 6.05 10.51
C ILE A 102 10.44 5.03 11.54
N LYS A 103 10.95 5.02 12.78
CA LYS A 103 10.49 4.10 13.83
C LYS A 103 9.13 4.50 14.40
N SER A 104 8.73 5.77 14.24
CA SER A 104 7.39 6.26 14.57
C SER A 104 6.28 5.64 13.72
N VAL A 105 6.61 4.84 12.68
CA VAL A 105 5.62 4.17 11.81
C VAL A 105 4.56 3.41 12.61
N THR A 106 4.93 2.78 13.73
CA THR A 106 3.99 2.04 14.58
C THR A 106 2.95 2.96 15.21
N GLU A 107 3.37 4.13 15.69
CA GLU A 107 2.50 5.13 16.30
C GLU A 107 1.60 5.77 15.24
N ILE A 108 2.16 6.10 14.07
CA ILE A 108 1.43 6.71 12.96
C ILE A 108 0.33 5.78 12.45
N VAL A 109 0.61 4.48 12.25
CA VAL A 109 -0.44 3.56 11.79
C VAL A 109 -1.53 3.38 12.85
N GLN A 110 -1.18 3.40 14.13
CA GLN A 110 -2.16 3.29 15.24
C GLN A 110 -3.08 4.53 15.33
N ASP A 111 -2.62 5.70 14.89
CA ASP A 111 -3.39 6.96 14.88
C ASP A 111 -4.24 7.14 13.61
N THR A 112 -4.33 6.12 12.74
CA THR A 112 -5.18 6.18 11.55
C THR A 112 -6.66 6.33 11.92
N SER A 113 -7.42 6.90 10.99
CA SER A 113 -8.83 7.21 11.18
C SER A 113 -9.77 6.23 10.46
N VAL A 114 -11.06 6.37 10.72
CA VAL A 114 -12.13 5.69 9.98
C VAL A 114 -12.13 6.14 8.51
N GLU A 115 -11.85 7.41 8.23
CA GLU A 115 -11.81 7.88 6.84
C GLU A 115 -10.60 7.30 6.10
N ASP A 116 -9.47 7.06 6.77
CA ASP A 116 -8.36 6.31 6.16
C ASP A 116 -8.79 4.89 5.73
N ALA A 117 -9.62 4.22 6.54
CA ALA A 117 -10.19 2.92 6.17
C ALA A 117 -11.13 3.04 4.96
N VAL A 118 -11.98 4.07 4.93
CA VAL A 118 -12.88 4.31 3.80
C VAL A 118 -12.08 4.56 2.51
N GLU A 119 -11.00 5.32 2.60
CA GLU A 119 -10.11 5.60 1.46
C GLU A 119 -9.40 4.34 0.96
N LEU A 120 -8.99 3.43 1.86
CA LEU A 120 -8.52 2.10 1.49
C LEU A 120 -9.58 1.31 0.71
N TYR A 121 -10.84 1.32 1.16
CA TYR A 121 -11.92 0.60 0.47
C TYR A 121 -12.19 1.16 -0.92
N LYS A 122 -12.09 2.48 -1.09
CA LYS A 122 -12.14 3.10 -2.43
C LYS A 122 -10.94 2.68 -3.28
N ALA A 123 -9.75 2.55 -2.69
CA ALA A 123 -8.55 2.12 -3.40
C ALA A 123 -8.69 0.68 -3.95
N PHE A 124 -9.34 -0.22 -3.21
CA PHE A 124 -9.68 -1.57 -3.70
C PHE A 124 -10.59 -1.56 -4.92
N GLN A 125 -11.41 -0.52 -5.11
CA GLN A 125 -12.28 -0.41 -6.30
C GLN A 125 -11.53 0.10 -7.54
N CYS A 126 -10.36 0.73 -7.35
CA CYS A 126 -9.55 1.24 -8.44
C CYS A 126 -8.66 0.16 -9.09
N VAL A 127 -8.40 -0.94 -8.38
CA VAL A 127 -7.45 -1.98 -8.79
C VAL A 127 -8.14 -3.33 -8.63
N GLU A 128 -7.98 -4.25 -9.58
CA GLU A 128 -8.48 -5.62 -9.44
C GLU A 128 -7.67 -6.40 -8.39
N VAL A 129 -7.98 -6.17 -7.11
CA VAL A 129 -7.31 -6.84 -5.99
C VAL A 129 -8.07 -8.12 -5.65
N HIS A 130 -7.40 -9.26 -5.78
CA HIS A 130 -7.93 -10.53 -5.28
C HIS A 130 -7.64 -10.67 -3.78
N VAL A 131 -8.61 -10.27 -2.96
CA VAL A 131 -8.57 -10.48 -1.50
C VAL A 131 -9.32 -11.76 -1.16
N ARG A 132 -8.99 -12.38 -0.03
CA ARG A 132 -9.75 -13.53 0.47
C ARG A 132 -11.22 -13.12 0.68
N ASP A 133 -12.15 -13.93 0.18
CA ASP A 133 -13.58 -13.74 0.43
C ASP A 133 -13.86 -13.84 1.94
N VAL A 134 -14.29 -12.73 2.53
CA VAL A 134 -14.64 -12.59 3.94
C VAL A 134 -16.07 -12.09 4.06
N LYS A 135 -16.84 -12.70 4.97
CA LYS A 135 -18.25 -12.35 5.16
C LYS A 135 -18.46 -11.03 5.88
N ASP A 136 -17.52 -10.62 6.73
CA ASP A 136 -17.57 -9.33 7.44
C ASP A 136 -16.64 -8.35 6.71
N LEU A 137 -17.16 -7.16 6.39
CA LEU A 137 -16.45 -6.09 5.69
C LEU A 137 -15.81 -6.52 4.36
N SER A 138 -16.55 -7.26 3.52
CA SER A 138 -16.08 -7.61 2.17
C SER A 138 -15.81 -6.35 1.35
N ILE A 139 -14.71 -6.33 0.60
CA ILE A 139 -14.42 -5.23 -0.34
C ILE A 139 -15.44 -5.14 -1.48
N ASP A 140 -16.13 -6.26 -1.76
CA ASP A 140 -17.17 -6.36 -2.79
C ASP A 140 -18.57 -5.97 -2.27
N ASP A 141 -18.73 -5.82 -0.95
CA ASP A 141 -20.00 -5.36 -0.36
C ASP A 141 -20.04 -3.82 -0.28
N PRO A 142 -20.94 -3.16 -1.03
CA PRO A 142 -21.08 -1.70 -0.98
C PRO A 142 -21.48 -1.17 0.41
N ASN A 143 -22.01 -2.02 1.29
CA ASN A 143 -22.33 -1.62 2.67
C ASN A 143 -21.12 -1.61 3.60
N SER A 144 -19.98 -2.20 3.22
CA SER A 144 -18.80 -2.25 4.09
C SER A 144 -18.32 -0.87 4.51
N ILE A 145 -18.36 0.12 3.60
CA ILE A 145 -18.01 1.52 3.93
C ILE A 145 -18.94 2.10 5.01
N ASN A 146 -20.25 1.84 4.93
CA ASN A 146 -21.19 2.30 5.94
C ASN A 146 -20.96 1.58 7.28
N GLU A 147 -20.62 0.30 7.22
CA GLU A 147 -20.35 -0.51 8.40
C GLU A 147 -19.06 -0.10 9.12
N LEU A 148 -18.00 0.25 8.39
CA LEU A 148 -16.77 0.86 8.94
C LEU A 148 -17.10 2.11 9.76
N ARG A 149 -17.89 3.03 9.18
CA ARG A 149 -18.31 4.26 9.85
C ARG A 149 -19.21 3.99 11.05
N ARG A 150 -20.17 3.08 10.92
CA ARG A 150 -21.10 2.71 11.99
C ARG A 150 -20.37 2.10 13.19
N ARG A 151 -19.36 1.26 12.95
CA ARG A 151 -18.55 0.62 13.99
C ARG A 151 -17.38 1.48 14.47
N GLY A 152 -17.07 2.58 13.78
CA GLY A 152 -15.93 3.43 14.10
C GLY A 152 -14.59 2.73 13.90
N LEU A 153 -14.48 1.85 12.88
CA LEU A 153 -13.26 1.08 12.62
C LEU A 153 -12.26 1.91 11.83
N THR A 154 -11.06 2.07 12.39
CA THR A 154 -9.96 2.78 11.72
C THR A 154 -9.24 1.88 10.70
N LEU A 155 -8.35 2.46 9.90
CA LEU A 155 -7.52 1.67 8.99
C LEU A 155 -6.68 0.64 9.77
N TYR A 156 -6.12 1.02 10.92
CA TYR A 156 -5.43 0.09 11.80
C TYR A 156 -6.32 -1.06 12.27
N ASP A 157 -7.59 -0.80 12.60
CA ASP A 157 -8.53 -1.84 12.99
C ASP A 157 -8.78 -2.84 11.86
N VAL A 158 -8.94 -2.35 10.63
CA VAL A 158 -9.10 -3.20 9.44
C VAL A 158 -7.87 -4.09 9.23
N MET A 159 -6.67 -3.53 9.35
CA MET A 159 -5.43 -4.31 9.28
C MET A 159 -5.34 -5.33 10.41
N ARG A 160 -5.72 -4.95 11.64
CA ARG A 160 -5.73 -5.86 12.78
C ARG A 160 -6.68 -7.05 12.61
N ILE A 161 -7.87 -6.82 12.04
CA ILE A 161 -8.83 -7.90 11.72
C ILE A 161 -8.23 -8.88 10.69
N SER A 162 -7.46 -8.35 9.73
CA SER A 162 -6.90 -9.13 8.61
C SER A 162 -5.56 -9.82 8.92
N ALA A 163 -4.86 -9.39 9.97
CA ALA A 163 -3.49 -9.81 10.30
C ALA A 163 -3.30 -11.31 10.56
N GLY A 164 -4.38 -12.07 10.79
CA GLY A 164 -4.31 -13.52 10.96
C GLY A 164 -4.09 -14.30 9.67
N TYR A 165 -4.35 -13.69 8.50
CA TYR A 165 -4.26 -14.34 7.20
C TYR A 165 -3.63 -13.47 6.11
N ASP A 166 -3.38 -12.19 6.37
CA ASP A 166 -2.71 -11.27 5.45
C ASP A 166 -1.36 -10.82 6.02
N ALA A 167 -0.29 -11.01 5.23
CA ALA A 167 1.08 -10.76 5.69
C ALA A 167 1.42 -9.26 5.82
N ILE A 168 0.79 -8.40 5.00
CA ILE A 168 0.97 -6.95 5.05
C ILE A 168 0.25 -6.40 6.27
N ALA A 169 -0.98 -6.85 6.50
CA ALA A 169 -1.73 -6.54 7.70
C ALA A 169 -1.00 -6.99 8.98
N HIS A 170 -0.29 -8.13 8.92
CA HIS A 170 0.58 -8.56 10.01
C HIS A 170 1.78 -7.62 10.25
N GLU A 171 2.42 -7.11 9.19
CA GLU A 171 3.48 -6.11 9.33
C GLU A 171 2.97 -4.84 10.03
N TRP A 172 1.77 -4.37 9.68
CA TRP A 172 1.17 -3.19 10.31
C TRP A 172 1.00 -3.33 11.82
N ILE A 173 0.53 -4.49 12.30
CA ILE A 173 0.34 -4.70 13.74
C ILE A 173 1.61 -5.08 14.49
N SER A 174 2.64 -5.57 13.79
CA SER A 174 3.90 -6.00 14.39
C SER A 174 4.98 -4.92 14.38
N GLY A 175 4.70 -3.76 13.77
CA GLY A 175 5.63 -2.63 13.68
C GLY A 175 6.64 -2.77 12.54
N PHE A 176 6.22 -3.35 11.41
CA PHE A 176 7.00 -3.46 10.17
C PHE A 176 8.35 -4.19 10.35
N GLN A 177 8.37 -5.23 11.20
CA GLN A 177 9.61 -5.90 11.59
C GLN A 177 10.35 -6.54 10.41
N ARG A 178 9.65 -7.08 9.41
CA ARG A 178 10.30 -7.69 8.24
C ARG A 178 10.88 -6.60 7.35
N ALA A 179 10.17 -5.50 7.16
CA ALA A 179 10.69 -4.34 6.44
C ALA A 179 11.99 -3.82 7.08
N PHE A 180 12.04 -3.68 8.41
CA PHE A 180 13.26 -3.24 9.10
C PHE A 180 14.38 -4.29 9.12
N LYS A 181 14.07 -5.59 9.12
CA LYS A 181 15.09 -6.65 9.04
C LYS A 181 15.72 -6.79 7.66
N GLY A 182 14.98 -6.43 6.61
CA GLY A 182 15.47 -6.48 5.23
C GLY A 182 16.25 -5.23 4.79
N ALA A 183 16.30 -4.19 5.63
CA ALA A 183 17.02 -2.94 5.38
C ALA A 183 18.52 -3.02 5.71
#